data_AF-A0A1W1V436-F1
#
_entry.id   AF-A0A1W1V436-F1
#
_cell.length_a   1.000
_cell.length_b   1.000
_cell.length_c   1.000
_cell.angle_alpha   90.00
_cell.angle_beta   90.00
_cell.angle_gamma   90.00
#
_symmetry.space_group_name_H-M   'P 1'
#
loop_
_entity.id
_entity.type
_entity.pdbx_description
1 polymer ?
#
loop_
_entity_poly.entity_id
_entity_poly.type
_entity_poly.pdbx_seq_one_letter_code
_entity_poly.pdbx_strand_id
1 'polypeptide(L)'
;MGPDVPSTLALIRRTWQQLHTEELIALPPAETVREAVEALGQHLLRTQFMLVTQLPELQVHFCSPGVETLLGCPPAEFSFEWLYARMHPDDGPLVAEATALSARFADHCRHELQGHVFSIDYRLRHQDGHWVRVLRQNFPVRLDEDGKLVLVGSIYTDITHHKVTTDIRFHFSHPGFAAWVRTAAPPEADTLSPREQAVLGLVLRGYTSQQIAEQLYVSSHTISTHRRNIGRKLGNRDLSHLLSHLDT
;
A
#
# COMPACT_ATOMS: atom_id res chain seq x y z
N MET A 1 22.65 -8.63 1.68
CA MET A 1 21.98 -7.54 0.95
C MET A 1 20.77 -7.14 1.76
N GLY A 2 20.81 -5.97 2.41
CA GLY A 2 19.74 -5.49 3.28
C GLY A 2 18.53 -4.98 2.49
N PRO A 3 17.32 -4.97 3.07
CA PRO A 3 16.11 -4.53 2.38
C PRO A 3 16.11 -3.01 2.20
N ASP A 4 15.68 -2.56 1.02
CA ASP A 4 15.67 -1.17 0.54
C ASP A 4 14.50 -0.35 1.12
N VAL A 5 14.32 -0.40 2.45
CA VAL A 5 13.28 0.28 3.25
C VAL A 5 13.21 1.80 3.04
N PRO A 6 14.34 2.54 2.92
CA PRO A 6 14.32 3.98 2.72
C PRO A 6 13.61 4.40 1.42
N SER A 7 13.64 3.54 0.38
CA SER A 7 13.06 3.84 -0.93
C SER A 7 11.53 3.90 -0.90
N THR A 8 10.87 3.06 -0.10
CA THR A 8 9.40 2.97 -0.03
C THR A 8 8.79 4.16 0.69
N LEU A 9 9.33 4.51 1.86
CA LEU A 9 8.90 5.70 2.60
C LEU A 9 9.17 6.98 1.79
N ALA A 10 10.32 7.05 1.12
CA ALA A 10 10.64 8.15 0.21
C ALA A 10 9.66 8.22 -0.97
N LEU A 11 9.28 7.09 -1.57
CA LEU A 11 8.31 7.04 -2.66
C LEU A 11 6.92 7.50 -2.21
N ILE A 12 6.44 7.04 -1.06
CA ILE A 12 5.14 7.46 -0.50
C ILE A 12 5.19 8.96 -0.21
N ARG A 13 6.18 9.42 0.57
CA ARG A 13 6.33 10.85 0.90
C ARG A 13 6.46 11.71 -0.35
N ARG A 14 7.31 11.33 -1.31
CA ARG A 14 7.49 12.05 -2.57
C ARG A 14 6.21 12.08 -3.38
N THR A 15 5.49 10.97 -3.48
CA THR A 15 4.22 10.92 -4.22
C THR A 15 3.20 11.86 -3.57
N TRP A 16 3.10 11.86 -2.24
CA TRP A 16 2.25 12.80 -1.51
C TRP A 16 2.69 14.26 -1.67
N GLN A 17 3.99 14.56 -1.55
CA GLN A 17 4.54 15.90 -1.73
C GLN A 17 4.37 16.44 -3.16
N GLN A 18 4.48 15.58 -4.17
CA GLN A 18 4.30 15.96 -5.57
C GLN A 18 2.84 16.26 -5.92
N LEU A 19 1.90 15.65 -5.18
CA LEU A 19 0.48 15.91 -5.34
C LEU A 19 0.05 17.15 -4.56
N HIS A 20 0.81 17.58 -3.54
CA HIS A 20 0.32 18.52 -2.52
C HIS A 20 1.36 19.60 -2.21
N THR A 21 1.02 20.85 -2.48
CA THR A 21 1.73 22.04 -1.99
C THR A 21 0.71 22.92 -1.24
N GLU A 22 1.14 23.55 -0.14
CA GLU A 22 0.43 24.55 0.70
C GLU A 22 -0.37 24.08 1.95
N GLU A 23 -0.64 25.09 2.80
CA GLU A 23 -0.54 25.22 4.28
C GLU A 23 -1.40 24.30 5.17
N LEU A 24 -0.85 24.02 6.37
CA LEU A 24 -1.50 23.25 7.45
C LEU A 24 -2.58 24.07 8.17
N ILE A 25 -3.86 23.70 8.02
CA ILE A 25 -4.94 24.21 8.87
C ILE A 25 -4.78 23.70 10.30
N ALA A 26 -4.90 24.61 11.28
CA ALA A 26 -4.83 24.31 12.71
C ALA A 26 -5.68 23.09 13.08
N LEU A 27 -5.02 22.00 13.49
CA LEU A 27 -5.68 20.82 14.07
C LEU A 27 -6.38 21.21 15.37
N PRO A 28 -7.49 20.52 15.75
CA PRO A 28 -7.91 20.56 17.14
C PRO A 28 -6.69 20.21 18.03
N PRO A 29 -6.60 20.79 19.24
CA PRO A 29 -5.47 20.56 20.12
C PRO A 29 -5.15 19.07 20.22
N ALA A 30 -3.88 18.69 20.12
CA ALA A 30 -3.45 17.29 20.12
C ALA A 30 -4.04 16.50 21.30
N GLU A 31 -4.26 17.19 22.41
CA GLU A 31 -4.92 16.68 23.62
C GLU A 31 -6.36 16.21 23.38
N THR A 32 -7.19 16.99 22.66
CA THR A 32 -8.58 16.62 22.34
C THR A 32 -8.65 15.43 21.39
N VAL A 33 -7.77 15.38 20.40
CA VAL A 33 -7.66 14.24 19.48
C VAL A 33 -7.23 12.99 20.26
N ARG A 34 -6.23 13.13 21.12
CA ARG A 34 -5.75 12.04 21.98
C ARG A 34 -6.87 11.52 22.88
N GLU A 35 -7.60 12.36 23.59
CA GLU A 35 -8.69 11.94 24.50
C GLU A 35 -9.81 11.16 23.76
N ALA A 36 -10.28 11.69 22.63
CA ALA A 36 -11.32 11.03 21.85
C ALA A 36 -10.86 9.66 21.32
N VAL A 37 -9.59 9.57 20.91
CA VAL A 37 -9.02 8.35 20.34
C VAL A 37 -8.63 7.36 21.42
N GLU A 38 -8.20 7.81 22.61
CA GLU A 38 -8.00 6.96 23.78
C GLU A 38 -9.31 6.29 24.19
N ALA A 39 -10.41 7.03 24.22
CA ALA A 39 -11.74 6.48 24.50
C ALA A 39 -12.14 5.42 23.46
N LEU A 40 -11.92 5.67 22.18
CA LEU A 40 -12.14 4.67 21.12
C LEU A 40 -11.20 3.46 21.24
N GLY A 41 -9.94 3.72 21.61
CA GLY A 41 -8.89 2.73 21.79
C GLY A 41 -9.21 1.70 22.87
N GLN A 42 -9.95 2.08 23.92
CA GLN A 42 -10.41 1.17 24.97
C GLN A 42 -11.39 0.10 24.47
N HIS A 43 -12.01 0.32 23.32
CA HIS A 43 -12.95 -0.62 22.70
C HIS A 43 -12.32 -1.47 21.60
N LEU A 44 -11.02 -1.29 21.31
CA LEU A 44 -10.31 -2.11 20.35
C LEU A 44 -10.10 -3.53 20.87
N LEU A 45 -10.12 -4.49 19.96
CA LEU A 45 -9.80 -5.88 20.27
C LEU A 45 -8.31 -6.05 20.55
N ARG A 46 -7.94 -7.10 21.29
CA ARG A 46 -6.53 -7.44 21.56
C ARG A 46 -5.70 -7.68 20.30
N THR A 47 -6.37 -8.06 19.21
CA THR A 47 -5.76 -8.29 17.89
C THR A 47 -5.69 -7.01 17.06
N GLN A 48 -5.89 -5.84 17.67
CA GLN A 48 -5.95 -4.57 16.96
C GLN A 48 -5.12 -3.47 17.61
N PHE A 49 -4.61 -2.58 16.78
CA PHE A 49 -4.13 -1.28 17.23
C PHE A 49 -4.59 -0.16 16.30
N MET A 50 -4.62 1.06 16.83
CA MET A 50 -5.07 2.24 16.10
C MET A 50 -4.00 3.32 16.09
N LEU A 51 -3.91 4.01 14.96
CA LEU A 51 -3.12 5.23 14.78
C LEU A 51 -4.02 6.40 14.42
N VAL A 52 -3.61 7.60 14.84
CA VAL A 52 -4.05 8.84 14.22
C VAL A 52 -2.84 9.56 13.66
N THR A 53 -2.90 9.87 12.38
CA THR A 53 -1.77 10.40 11.60
C THR A 53 -2.17 11.67 10.88
N GLN A 54 -1.37 12.71 11.06
CA GLN A 54 -1.47 13.93 10.28
C GLN A 54 -0.75 13.77 8.93
N LEU A 55 -1.39 14.29 7.90
CA LEU A 55 -0.83 14.39 6.55
C LEU A 55 -0.47 15.85 6.23
N PRO A 56 0.52 16.09 5.35
CA PRO A 56 1.32 15.10 4.60
C PRO A 56 2.57 14.58 5.34
N GLU A 57 2.91 15.11 6.52
CA GLU A 57 4.18 14.81 7.20
C GLU A 57 4.30 13.36 7.71
N LEU A 58 3.19 12.62 7.73
CA LEU A 58 3.06 11.30 8.36
C LEU A 58 3.40 11.36 9.86
N GLN A 59 3.02 12.46 10.51
CA GLN A 59 3.22 12.63 11.95
C GLN A 59 2.16 11.83 12.72
N VAL A 60 2.61 10.94 13.60
CA VAL A 60 1.73 10.13 14.45
C VAL A 60 1.35 10.98 15.67
N HIS A 61 0.06 11.32 15.78
CA HIS A 61 -0.51 12.02 16.95
C HIS A 61 -0.94 11.07 18.04
N PHE A 62 -1.31 9.85 17.65
CA PHE A 62 -1.72 8.81 18.59
C PHE A 62 -1.35 7.43 18.05
N CYS A 63 -0.92 6.56 18.96
CA CYS A 63 -0.69 5.14 18.74
C CYS A 63 -1.22 4.38 19.95
N SER A 64 -2.18 3.46 19.76
CA SER A 64 -2.77 2.73 20.88
C SER A 64 -1.80 1.67 21.44
N PRO A 65 -1.93 1.30 22.73
CA PRO A 65 -1.11 0.25 23.36
C PRO A 65 -1.15 -1.11 22.66
N GLY A 66 -2.19 -1.37 21.86
CA GLY A 66 -2.32 -2.62 21.09
C GLY A 66 -1.16 -2.88 20.14
N VAL A 67 -0.39 -1.85 19.73
CA VAL A 67 0.77 -2.04 18.85
C VAL A 67 1.86 -2.88 19.52
N GLU A 68 1.97 -2.80 20.85
CA GLU A 68 2.91 -3.62 21.62
C GLU A 68 2.48 -5.08 21.63
N THR A 69 1.17 -5.33 21.77
CA THR A 69 0.63 -6.70 21.73
C THR A 69 0.77 -7.31 20.34
N LEU A 70 0.56 -6.52 19.28
CA LEU A 70 0.50 -7.00 17.91
C LEU A 70 1.87 -7.08 17.23
N LEU A 71 2.79 -6.16 17.52
CA LEU A 71 4.10 -6.04 16.85
C LEU A 71 5.29 -6.01 17.82
N GLY A 72 5.07 -6.00 19.13
CA GLY A 72 6.12 -5.96 20.15
C GLY A 72 6.76 -4.59 20.33
N CYS A 73 6.17 -3.53 19.74
CA CYS A 73 6.69 -2.17 19.79
C CYS A 73 6.04 -1.37 20.91
N PRO A 74 6.81 -0.73 21.80
CA PRO A 74 6.25 0.26 22.71
C PRO A 74 5.59 1.41 21.91
N PRO A 75 4.39 1.89 22.26
CA PRO A 75 3.71 2.94 21.50
C PRO A 75 4.53 4.22 21.30
N ALA A 76 5.34 4.57 22.29
CA ALA A 76 6.22 5.75 22.26
C ALA A 76 7.39 5.62 21.25
N GLU A 77 7.75 4.40 20.86
CA GLU A 77 8.81 4.13 19.88
C GLU A 77 8.27 3.97 18.45
N PHE A 78 6.94 3.93 18.30
CA PHE A 78 6.32 3.73 17.00
C PHE A 78 6.60 4.90 16.06
N SER A 79 7.00 4.57 14.84
CA SER A 79 7.05 5.50 13.72
C SER A 79 6.74 4.77 12.41
N PHE A 80 6.35 5.51 11.38
CA PHE A 80 6.20 4.91 10.05
C PHE A 80 7.51 4.34 9.53
N GLU A 81 8.65 4.98 9.82
CA GLU A 81 9.97 4.43 9.46
C GLU A 81 10.20 3.06 10.13
N TRP A 82 9.91 2.94 11.42
CA TRP A 82 9.98 1.69 12.16
C TRP A 82 9.05 0.61 11.58
N LEU A 83 7.83 1.00 11.20
CA LEU A 83 6.82 0.11 10.60
C LEU A 83 7.28 -0.40 9.23
N TYR A 84 7.69 0.49 8.34
CA TYR A 84 8.15 0.14 6.99
C TYR A 84 9.42 -0.71 7.03
N ALA A 85 10.30 -0.49 8.01
CA ALA A 85 11.50 -1.32 8.21
C ALA A 85 11.19 -2.79 8.52
N ARG A 86 9.98 -3.08 8.99
CA ARG A 86 9.49 -4.42 9.33
C ARG A 86 8.57 -4.99 8.28
N MET A 87 8.29 -4.27 7.20
CA MET A 87 7.48 -4.78 6.11
C MET A 87 8.19 -5.93 5.41
N HIS A 88 7.43 -6.98 5.06
CA HIS A 88 7.99 -8.06 4.27
C HIS A 88 8.52 -7.50 2.93
N PRO A 89 9.75 -7.85 2.49
CA PRO A 89 10.35 -7.26 1.29
C PRO A 89 9.50 -7.41 0.03
N ASP A 90 8.85 -8.57 -0.15
CA ASP A 90 7.97 -8.82 -1.30
C ASP A 90 6.67 -7.99 -1.27
N ASP A 91 6.25 -7.53 -0.08
CA ASP A 91 4.99 -6.81 0.10
C ASP A 91 5.18 -5.29 -0.10
N GLY A 92 6.36 -4.78 0.25
CA GLY A 92 6.72 -3.36 0.24
C GLY A 92 6.30 -2.59 -1.02
N PRO A 93 6.75 -3.01 -2.22
CA PRO A 93 6.45 -2.29 -3.46
C PRO A 93 4.95 -2.13 -3.72
N LEU A 94 4.17 -3.21 -3.54
CA LEU A 94 2.73 -3.18 -3.79
C LEU A 94 1.98 -2.34 -2.75
N VAL A 95 2.36 -2.45 -1.47
CA VAL A 95 1.77 -1.64 -0.39
C VAL A 95 2.02 -0.15 -0.65
N ALA A 96 3.22 0.20 -1.10
CA ALA A 96 3.57 1.57 -1.46
C ALA A 96 2.70 2.09 -2.62
N GLU A 97 2.58 1.29 -3.68
CA GLU A 97 1.80 1.65 -4.87
C GLU A 97 0.30 1.80 -4.56
N ALA A 98 -0.28 0.85 -3.84
CA ALA A 98 -1.68 0.88 -3.43
C ALA A 98 -1.99 2.06 -2.49
N THR A 99 -1.07 2.36 -1.55
CA THR A 99 -1.20 3.53 -0.66
C THR A 99 -1.10 4.85 -1.42
N ALA A 100 -0.22 4.93 -2.42
CA ALA A 100 -0.13 6.09 -3.30
C ALA A 100 -1.36 6.23 -4.23
N LEU A 101 -1.95 5.11 -4.64
CA LEU A 101 -3.17 5.11 -5.45
C LEU A 101 -4.36 5.62 -4.64
N SER A 102 -4.52 5.16 -3.39
CA SER A 102 -5.58 5.65 -2.51
C SER A 102 -5.40 7.11 -2.13
N ALA A 103 -4.16 7.58 -1.97
CA ALA A 103 -3.84 8.99 -1.78
C ALA A 103 -4.37 9.88 -2.91
N ARG A 104 -4.01 9.53 -4.15
CA ARG A 104 -4.46 10.26 -5.35
C ARG A 104 -5.97 10.22 -5.51
N PHE A 105 -6.59 9.09 -5.21
CA PHE A 105 -8.04 8.97 -5.27
C PHE A 105 -8.73 9.82 -4.20
N ALA A 106 -8.17 9.85 -2.98
CA ALA A 106 -8.65 10.70 -1.91
C ALA A 106 -8.63 12.19 -2.33
N ASP A 107 -7.51 12.64 -2.90
CA ASP A 107 -7.39 14.00 -3.44
C ASP A 107 -8.38 14.30 -4.57
N HIS A 108 -8.72 13.30 -5.39
CA HIS A 108 -9.73 13.42 -6.43
C HIS A 108 -11.16 13.55 -5.86
N CYS A 109 -11.51 12.75 -4.86
CA CYS A 109 -12.85 12.74 -4.24
C CYS A 109 -13.11 13.92 -3.29
N ARG A 110 -12.06 14.45 -2.64
CA ARG A 110 -12.16 15.56 -1.68
C ARG A 110 -13.24 15.33 -0.62
N HIS A 111 -14.25 16.19 -0.56
CA HIS A 111 -15.35 16.14 0.40
C HIS A 111 -16.17 14.83 0.34
N GLU A 112 -16.13 14.10 -0.78
CA GLU A 112 -16.83 12.82 -0.95
C GLU A 112 -16.11 11.64 -0.25
N LEU A 113 -14.98 11.89 0.44
CA LEU A 113 -14.25 10.85 1.16
C LEU A 113 -14.94 10.37 2.44
N GLN A 114 -15.76 11.22 3.08
CA GLN A 114 -16.25 10.96 4.42
C GLN A 114 -17.02 9.63 4.49
N GLY A 115 -16.68 8.79 5.48
CA GLY A 115 -17.31 7.48 5.66
C GLY A 115 -16.77 6.36 4.75
N HIS A 116 -15.86 6.66 3.83
CA HIS A 116 -15.18 5.65 3.03
C HIS A 116 -13.86 5.19 3.67
N VAL A 117 -13.49 3.95 3.40
CA VAL A 117 -12.36 3.25 4.01
C VAL A 117 -11.47 2.68 2.92
N PHE A 118 -10.17 2.92 3.05
CA PHE A 118 -9.15 2.21 2.27
C PHE A 118 -8.55 1.08 3.11
N SER A 119 -8.68 -0.15 2.65
CA SER A 119 -8.20 -1.36 3.31
C SER A 119 -7.06 -1.98 2.51
N ILE A 120 -6.03 -2.52 3.17
CA ILE A 120 -4.97 -3.31 2.55
C ILE A 120 -4.38 -4.31 3.53
N ASP A 121 -4.11 -5.55 3.10
CA ASP A 121 -3.40 -6.53 3.92
C ASP A 121 -1.94 -6.74 3.51
N TYR A 122 -1.04 -6.91 4.49
CA TYR A 122 0.36 -7.19 4.23
C TYR A 122 1.05 -7.75 5.48
N ARG A 123 2.27 -8.25 5.31
CA ARG A 123 3.05 -8.83 6.39
C ARG A 123 3.99 -7.80 7.02
N LEU A 124 3.97 -7.77 8.34
CA LEU A 124 4.90 -7.05 9.19
C LEU A 124 5.66 -8.05 10.06
N ARG A 125 6.92 -7.74 10.35
CA ARG A 125 7.76 -8.51 11.26
C ARG A 125 7.53 -8.04 12.68
N HIS A 126 7.08 -8.94 13.55
CA HIS A 126 7.05 -8.71 14.99
C HIS A 126 8.47 -8.47 15.52
N GLN A 127 8.61 -7.76 16.65
CA GLN A 127 9.90 -7.55 17.31
C GLN A 127 10.67 -8.85 17.60
N ASP A 128 9.95 -9.89 18.01
CA ASP A 128 10.48 -11.24 18.24
C ASP A 128 10.81 -12.02 16.95
N GLY A 129 10.58 -11.42 15.77
CA GLY A 129 11.10 -11.91 14.50
C GLY A 129 10.14 -12.76 13.66
N HIS A 130 8.98 -13.15 14.18
CA HIS A 130 7.93 -13.85 13.42
C HIS A 130 7.12 -12.87 12.54
N TRP A 131 6.38 -13.40 11.57
CA TRP A 131 5.54 -12.60 10.67
C TRP A 131 4.10 -12.51 11.18
N VAL A 132 3.55 -11.32 11.15
CA VAL A 132 2.15 -11.01 11.46
C VAL A 132 1.52 -10.43 10.19
N ARG A 133 0.42 -11.02 9.73
CA ARG A 133 -0.34 -10.45 8.61
C ARG A 133 -1.36 -9.48 9.16
N VAL A 134 -1.21 -8.21 8.80
CA VAL A 134 -2.11 -7.14 9.25
C VAL A 134 -3.06 -6.75 8.13
N LEU A 135 -4.33 -6.55 8.46
CA LEU A 135 -5.26 -5.76 7.67
C LEU A 135 -5.22 -4.33 8.20
N ARG A 136 -4.73 -3.40 7.37
CA ARG A 136 -4.76 -1.96 7.65
C ARG A 136 -5.98 -1.34 7.01
N GLN A 137 -6.76 -0.60 7.79
CA GLN A 137 -7.92 0.17 7.34
C GLN A 137 -7.74 1.65 7.67
N ASN A 138 -7.65 2.49 6.65
CA ASN A 138 -7.51 3.93 6.77
C ASN A 138 -8.87 4.60 6.49
N PHE A 139 -9.26 5.55 7.35
CA PHE A 139 -10.48 6.31 7.21
C PHE A 139 -10.25 7.79 7.50
N PRO A 140 -11.01 8.70 6.87
CA PRO A 140 -10.85 10.12 7.08
C PRO A 140 -11.35 10.52 8.46
N VAL A 141 -10.51 11.24 9.21
CA VAL A 141 -10.89 11.87 10.48
C VAL A 141 -11.17 13.34 10.26
N ARG A 142 -10.39 14.01 9.42
CA ARG A 142 -10.58 15.43 9.11
C ARG A 142 -10.12 15.79 7.70
N LEU A 143 -10.98 16.56 7.04
CA LEU A 143 -10.67 17.26 5.79
C LEU A 143 -10.45 18.75 6.10
N ASP A 144 -9.62 19.41 5.31
CA ASP A 144 -9.50 20.88 5.34
C ASP A 144 -10.64 21.57 4.55
N GLU A 145 -10.58 22.90 4.46
CA GLU A 145 -11.60 23.70 3.78
C GLU A 145 -11.69 23.40 2.28
N ASP A 146 -10.58 23.00 1.66
CA ASP A 146 -10.49 22.59 0.25
C ASP A 146 -10.88 21.11 0.03
N GLY A 147 -11.29 20.42 1.11
CA GLY A 147 -11.73 19.04 1.11
C GLY A 147 -10.61 18.02 1.09
N LYS A 148 -9.36 18.46 1.30
CA LYS A 148 -8.19 17.59 1.29
C LYS A 148 -8.01 16.92 2.65
N LEU A 149 -7.58 15.67 2.60
CA LEU A 149 -7.42 14.83 3.79
C LEU A 149 -6.18 15.24 4.59
N VAL A 150 -6.40 15.78 5.80
CA VAL A 150 -5.32 16.27 6.67
C VAL A 150 -5.12 15.42 7.93
N LEU A 151 -6.12 14.62 8.33
CA LEU A 151 -6.03 13.73 9.47
C LEU A 151 -6.67 12.37 9.15
N VAL A 152 -5.91 11.30 9.35
CA VAL A 152 -6.29 9.92 9.03
C VAL A 152 -6.29 9.07 10.29
N GLY A 153 -7.36 8.32 10.49
CA GLY A 153 -7.43 7.22 11.44
C GLY A 153 -7.05 5.93 10.73
N SER A 154 -6.24 5.09 11.37
CA SER A 154 -5.85 3.79 10.83
C SER A 154 -6.06 2.71 11.87
N ILE A 155 -6.76 1.63 11.53
CA ILE A 155 -6.85 0.43 12.37
C ILE A 155 -6.05 -0.68 11.70
N TYR A 156 -5.24 -1.37 12.49
CA TYR A 156 -4.49 -2.54 12.09
C TYR A 156 -5.07 -3.73 12.83
N THR A 157 -5.47 -4.77 12.10
CA THR A 157 -6.01 -6.02 12.68
C THR A 157 -5.10 -7.18 12.30
N ASP A 158 -4.71 -8.01 13.25
CA ASP A 158 -4.04 -9.27 12.98
C ASP A 158 -5.01 -10.25 12.30
N ILE A 159 -4.71 -10.62 11.07
CA ILE A 159 -5.46 -11.57 10.25
C ILE A 159 -4.62 -12.80 9.88
N THR A 160 -3.51 -13.04 10.58
CA THR A 160 -2.54 -14.12 10.30
C THR A 160 -3.23 -15.48 10.18
N HIS A 161 -4.20 -15.76 11.05
CA HIS A 161 -4.95 -17.02 11.05
C HIS A 161 -6.20 -17.01 10.16
N HIS A 162 -6.60 -15.85 9.63
CA HIS A 162 -7.80 -15.69 8.81
C HIS A 162 -7.51 -15.76 7.30
N LYS A 163 -6.27 -15.48 6.87
CA LYS A 163 -5.87 -15.50 5.46
C LYS A 163 -4.75 -16.50 5.21
N VAL A 164 -5.06 -17.56 4.47
CA VAL A 164 -4.12 -18.65 4.13
C VAL A 164 -3.36 -18.42 2.82
N THR A 165 -3.80 -17.45 2.01
CA THR A 165 -3.17 -17.14 0.73
C THR A 165 -2.03 -16.14 0.91
N THR A 166 -1.10 -16.08 -0.04
CA THR A 166 0.07 -15.19 0.03
C THR A 166 -0.14 -13.86 -0.68
N ASP A 167 -1.20 -13.72 -1.49
CA ASP A 167 -1.53 -12.47 -2.17
C ASP A 167 -1.80 -11.32 -1.18
N ILE A 168 -1.63 -10.10 -1.65
CA ILE A 168 -2.02 -8.87 -0.94
C ILE A 168 -3.31 -8.38 -1.58
N ARG A 169 -4.32 -8.10 -0.76
CA ARG A 169 -5.57 -7.49 -1.22
C ARG A 169 -5.68 -6.09 -0.68
N PHE A 170 -6.25 -5.20 -1.48
CA PHE A 170 -6.62 -3.88 -1.05
C PHE A 170 -7.93 -3.47 -1.71
N HIS A 171 -8.64 -2.56 -1.05
CA HIS A 171 -9.95 -2.11 -1.47
C HIS A 171 -10.15 -0.67 -1.00
N PHE A 172 -10.91 0.11 -1.74
CA PHE A 172 -11.42 1.40 -1.28
C PHE A 172 -12.94 1.35 -1.42
N SER A 173 -13.66 1.55 -0.31
CA SER A 173 -15.13 1.42 -0.28
C SER A 173 -15.90 2.49 -1.05
N HIS A 174 -15.22 3.42 -1.70
CA HIS A 174 -15.87 4.43 -2.52
C HIS A 174 -16.24 3.81 -3.89
N PRO A 175 -17.50 3.91 -4.33
CA PRO A 175 -17.97 3.26 -5.56
C PRO A 175 -17.23 3.76 -6.82
N GLY A 176 -16.81 5.03 -6.81
CA GLY A 176 -16.01 5.63 -7.87
C GLY A 176 -14.56 5.11 -7.98
N PHE A 177 -14.03 4.39 -6.98
CA PHE A 177 -12.61 4.03 -6.94
C PHE A 177 -12.20 3.14 -8.10
N ALA A 178 -12.91 2.03 -8.32
CA ALA A 178 -12.55 1.10 -9.39
C ALA A 178 -12.62 1.76 -10.78
N ALA A 179 -13.62 2.61 -11.02
CA ALA A 179 -13.75 3.37 -12.26
C ALA A 179 -12.64 4.42 -12.42
N TRP A 180 -12.29 5.10 -11.33
CA TRP A 180 -11.20 6.06 -11.31
C TRP A 180 -9.85 5.39 -11.55
N VAL A 181 -9.54 4.26 -10.93
CA VAL A 181 -8.26 3.55 -11.16
C VAL A 181 -8.11 3.16 -12.64
N ARG A 182 -9.21 2.79 -13.30
CA ARG A 182 -9.23 2.48 -14.74
C ARG A 182 -8.98 3.69 -15.64
N THR A 183 -9.28 4.91 -15.18
CA THR A 183 -9.23 6.15 -15.99
C THR A 183 -8.07 7.08 -15.61
N ALA A 184 -7.65 7.08 -14.35
CA ALA A 184 -6.47 7.78 -13.84
C ALA A 184 -5.15 7.09 -14.23
N ALA A 185 -5.22 5.90 -14.82
CA ALA A 185 -4.15 5.37 -15.65
C ALA A 185 -4.16 6.12 -17.01
N PRO A 186 -3.13 6.90 -17.37
CA PRO A 186 -3.04 7.47 -18.71
C PRO A 186 -2.96 6.35 -19.78
N PRO A 187 -3.35 6.66 -21.03
CA PRO A 187 -3.78 5.69 -22.03
C PRO A 187 -2.61 4.90 -22.64
N GLU A 188 -2.80 3.61 -22.90
CA GLU A 188 -1.96 2.72 -23.73
C GLU A 188 -0.51 2.37 -23.31
N ALA A 189 -0.05 2.69 -22.09
CA ALA A 189 1.30 2.29 -21.69
C ALA A 189 1.39 0.83 -21.19
N ASP A 190 1.95 -0.05 -22.04
CA ASP A 190 2.66 -1.29 -21.68
C ASP A 190 1.87 -2.52 -21.20
N THR A 191 0.72 -2.82 -21.81
CA THR A 191 0.27 -4.22 -21.80
C THR A 191 1.31 -5.10 -22.51
N LEU A 192 1.63 -6.25 -21.91
CA LEU A 192 2.47 -7.24 -22.56
C LEU A 192 1.77 -7.65 -23.86
N SER A 193 2.48 -7.53 -24.98
CA SER A 193 1.99 -8.05 -26.26
C SER A 193 1.72 -9.55 -26.14
N PRO A 194 0.87 -10.14 -26.99
CA PRO A 194 0.62 -11.60 -26.98
C PRO A 194 1.91 -12.42 -26.99
N ARG A 195 2.95 -11.90 -27.66
CA ARG A 195 4.27 -12.52 -27.71
C ARG A 195 5.02 -12.44 -26.39
N GLU A 196 4.97 -11.30 -25.71
CA GLU A 196 5.58 -11.12 -24.41
C GLU A 196 4.84 -11.92 -23.31
N GLN A 197 3.52 -12.06 -23.40
CA GLN A 197 2.72 -12.93 -22.52
C GLN A 197 3.11 -14.41 -22.67
N ALA A 198 3.25 -14.89 -23.91
CA ALA A 198 3.69 -16.26 -24.19
C ALA A 198 5.10 -16.53 -23.64
N VAL A 199 6.02 -15.57 -23.78
CA VAL A 199 7.38 -15.66 -23.21
C VAL A 199 7.33 -15.66 -21.68
N LEU A 200 6.56 -14.77 -21.06
CA LEU A 200 6.42 -14.72 -19.60
C LEU A 200 5.86 -16.02 -19.03
N GLY A 201 4.84 -16.61 -19.66
CA GLY A 201 4.26 -17.89 -19.23
C GLY A 201 5.26 -19.04 -19.21
N LEU A 202 6.24 -19.06 -20.12
CA LEU A 202 7.30 -20.07 -20.15
C LEU A 202 8.42 -19.76 -19.14
N VAL A 203 8.76 -18.48 -18.94
CA VAL A 203 9.69 -18.06 -17.88
C VAL A 203 9.17 -18.47 -16.49
N LEU A 204 7.88 -18.26 -16.22
CA LEU A 204 7.24 -18.64 -14.96
C LEU A 204 7.21 -20.15 -14.71
N ARG A 205 7.34 -20.95 -15.78
CA ARG A 205 7.46 -22.42 -15.72
C ARG A 205 8.92 -22.89 -15.62
N GLY A 206 9.88 -21.99 -15.44
CA GLY A 206 11.29 -22.31 -15.25
C GLY A 206 12.10 -22.55 -16.52
N TYR A 207 11.57 -22.24 -17.70
CA TYR A 207 12.27 -22.46 -18.96
C TYR A 207 13.42 -21.44 -19.16
N THR A 208 14.55 -21.91 -19.68
CA THR A 208 15.70 -21.08 -20.05
C THR A 208 15.45 -20.35 -21.38
N SER A 209 16.19 -19.27 -21.66
CA SER A 209 16.03 -18.53 -22.93
C SER A 209 16.28 -19.37 -24.18
N GLN A 210 17.11 -20.42 -24.08
CA GLN A 210 17.35 -21.37 -25.17
C GLN A 210 16.15 -22.30 -25.38
N GLN A 211 15.59 -22.84 -24.29
CA GLN A 211 14.41 -23.70 -24.37
C GLN A 211 13.17 -22.93 -24.85
N ILE A 212 13.00 -21.67 -24.41
CA ILE A 212 11.90 -20.81 -24.89
C ILE A 212 12.06 -20.49 -26.38
N ALA A 213 13.29 -20.26 -26.83
CA ALA A 213 13.60 -20.00 -28.24
C ALA A 213 13.23 -21.18 -29.13
N GLU A 214 13.55 -22.41 -28.71
CA GLU A 214 13.15 -23.64 -29.38
C GLU A 214 11.63 -23.80 -29.43
N GLN A 215 10.94 -23.56 -28.31
CA GLN A 215 9.48 -23.74 -28.20
C GLN A 215 8.68 -22.72 -29.01
N LEU A 216 9.22 -21.51 -29.15
CA LEU A 216 8.58 -20.40 -29.84
C LEU A 216 9.12 -20.17 -31.26
N TYR A 217 10.01 -21.04 -31.74
CA TYR A 217 10.64 -21.00 -33.06
C TYR A 217 11.30 -19.66 -33.39
N VAL A 218 12.09 -19.12 -32.46
CA VAL A 218 12.82 -17.84 -32.60
C VAL A 218 14.24 -17.96 -32.03
N SER A 219 15.09 -16.95 -32.24
CA SER A 219 16.44 -16.97 -31.68
C SER A 219 16.47 -16.71 -30.18
N SER A 220 17.48 -17.26 -29.48
CA SER A 220 17.73 -16.96 -28.05
C SER A 220 17.97 -15.47 -27.79
N HIS A 221 18.54 -14.74 -28.76
CA HIS A 221 18.73 -13.29 -28.70
C HIS A 221 17.40 -12.52 -28.75
N THR A 222 16.44 -12.99 -29.55
CA THR A 222 15.07 -12.46 -29.61
C THR A 222 14.35 -12.68 -28.28
N ILE A 223 14.51 -13.85 -27.65
CA ILE A 223 13.96 -14.12 -26.32
C ILE A 223 14.59 -13.24 -25.25
N SER A 224 15.91 -13.05 -25.26
CA SER A 224 16.58 -12.11 -24.35
C SER A 224 16.05 -10.68 -24.51
N THR A 225 15.78 -10.25 -25.74
CA THR A 225 15.16 -8.95 -26.03
C THR A 225 13.74 -8.87 -25.48
N HIS A 226 12.90 -9.90 -25.69
CA HIS A 226 11.57 -9.96 -25.10
C HIS A 226 11.62 -9.97 -23.57
N ARG A 227 12.53 -10.71 -22.93
CA ARG A 227 12.71 -10.73 -21.47
C ARG A 227 13.13 -9.35 -20.93
N ARG A 228 14.02 -8.65 -21.63
CA ARG A 228 14.40 -7.27 -21.28
C ARG A 228 13.22 -6.31 -21.43
N ASN A 229 12.45 -6.43 -22.51
CA ASN A 229 11.27 -5.60 -22.74
C ASN A 229 10.19 -5.90 -21.69
N ILE A 230 9.91 -7.18 -21.41
CA ILE A 230 9.04 -7.63 -20.31
C ILE A 230 9.54 -7.03 -19.00
N GLY A 231 10.83 -7.13 -18.66
CA GLY A 231 11.40 -6.55 -17.45
C GLY A 231 11.27 -5.01 -17.39
N ARG A 232 11.37 -4.32 -18.53
CA ARG A 232 11.14 -2.86 -18.62
C ARG A 232 9.67 -2.50 -18.46
N LYS A 233 8.76 -3.24 -19.12
CA LYS A 233 7.31 -3.06 -19.06
C LYS A 233 6.78 -3.36 -17.65
N LEU A 234 7.23 -4.47 -17.06
CA LEU A 234 6.92 -4.86 -15.68
C LEU A 234 7.66 -4.00 -14.64
N GLY A 235 8.79 -3.38 -15.02
CA GLY A 235 9.51 -2.41 -14.19
C GLY A 235 8.85 -1.04 -14.15
N ASN A 236 7.96 -0.74 -15.10
CA ASN A 236 7.15 0.48 -15.18
C ASN A 236 5.64 0.13 -15.18
N ARG A 237 5.13 -0.29 -14.02
CA ARG A 237 3.71 -0.46 -13.65
C ARG A 237 2.93 -1.57 -14.38
N ASP A 238 2.32 -2.43 -13.58
CA ASP A 238 1.06 -3.06 -13.96
C ASP A 238 0.01 -2.85 -12.86
N LEU A 239 -0.79 -1.80 -13.02
CA LEU A 239 -1.99 -1.56 -12.19
C LEU A 239 -3.04 -2.68 -12.36
N SER A 240 -2.91 -3.59 -13.33
CA SER A 240 -3.82 -4.73 -13.51
C SER A 240 -3.73 -5.74 -12.37
N HIS A 241 -2.54 -5.95 -11.80
CA HIS A 241 -2.40 -6.73 -10.57
C HIS A 241 -3.10 -6.04 -9.39
N LEU A 242 -3.08 -4.71 -9.35
CA LEU A 242 -3.82 -3.95 -8.35
C LEU A 242 -5.34 -4.10 -8.57
N LEU A 243 -5.81 -4.07 -9.82
CA LEU A 243 -7.22 -4.29 -10.19
C LEU A 243 -7.71 -5.72 -9.88
N SER A 244 -6.87 -6.76 -10.00
CA SER A 244 -7.29 -8.14 -9.67
C SER A 244 -7.62 -8.36 -8.20
N HIS A 245 -7.24 -7.43 -7.33
CA HIS A 245 -7.50 -7.47 -5.90
C HIS A 245 -8.63 -6.53 -5.46
N LEU A 246 -9.23 -5.76 -6.39
CA LEU A 246 -10.31 -4.81 -6.08
C LEU A 246 -11.67 -5.47 -5.84
N ASP A 247 -11.89 -6.68 -6.36
CA ASP A 247 -13.20 -7.35 -6.39
C ASP A 247 -13.14 -8.84 -6.01
N THR A 248 -12.68 -9.16 -4.78
CA THR A 248 -13.04 -10.43 -4.11
C THR A 248 -13.48 -10.22 -2.68
#